data_AF-A0A1F0P3B1-F1
#
_entry.id   AF-A0A1F0P3B1-F1
#
_cell.length_a   1.000
_cell.length_b   1.000
_cell.length_c   1.000
_cell.angle_alpha   90.00
_cell.angle_beta   90.00
_cell.angle_gamma   90.00
#
_symmetry.space_group_name_H-M   'P 1'
#
loop_
_entity.id
_entity.type
_entity.pdbx_description
1 polymer ?
#
loop_
_entity_poly.entity_id
_entity_poly.type
_entity_poly.pdbx_seq_one_letter_code
_entity_poly.pdbx_strand_id
1 'polypeptide(L)'
;MKYRLFMIMMLVGMSLQLNAQTNTVGKRPGSVLPEDRDVDMDDPTFVPMVRVGKVLQGRDSIQYVELNNIYVYPQPVFENAQQRMAYNRLVYNVKKVLPIAKEVNRIIIETYDYIQTLPNKRAKDAHLKYVEKSIKEEYTPRMKKLTYQQGKLLIKLVYRECGNSAYGTLQAVLGPVRAGFWQAFAWTFGASLAKKYDPNGVDRLTERVVLMVEAGQL
;
A
#
# COMPACT_ATOMS: atom_id res chain seq x y z
N MET A 1 10.85 -25.02 -55.55
CA MET A 1 11.03 -23.64 -55.01
C MET A 1 9.88 -23.14 -54.12
N LYS A 2 8.64 -23.65 -54.26
CA LYS A 2 7.46 -23.12 -53.55
C LYS A 2 7.37 -23.45 -52.04
N TYR A 3 8.03 -24.50 -51.56
CA TYR A 3 7.99 -24.90 -50.13
C TYR A 3 9.02 -24.19 -49.23
N ARG A 4 10.11 -23.62 -49.79
CA ARG A 4 11.09 -22.84 -49.01
C ARG A 4 10.56 -21.45 -48.61
N LEU A 5 9.68 -20.86 -49.43
CA LEU A 5 9.05 -19.58 -49.13
C LEU A 5 7.98 -19.71 -48.03
N PHE A 6 7.26 -20.84 -48.01
CA PHE A 6 6.23 -21.13 -47.01
C PHE A 6 6.83 -21.39 -45.60
N MET A 7 8.02 -21.99 -45.54
CA MET A 7 8.72 -22.25 -44.28
C MET A 7 9.28 -20.98 -43.62
N ILE A 8 9.68 -19.98 -44.42
CA ILE A 8 10.15 -18.68 -43.92
C ILE A 8 8.97 -17.84 -43.40
N MET A 9 7.79 -17.94 -44.02
CA MET A 9 6.58 -17.26 -43.56
C MET A 9 6.03 -17.83 -42.24
N MET A 10 6.25 -19.13 -41.97
CA MET A 10 5.88 -19.77 -40.70
C MET A 10 6.85 -19.43 -39.55
N LEU A 11 8.10 -19.11 -39.86
CA LEU A 11 9.14 -18.71 -38.89
C LEU A 11 9.04 -17.23 -38.45
N VAL A 12 8.44 -16.38 -39.27
CA VAL A 12 8.20 -14.96 -38.93
C VAL A 12 6.93 -14.77 -38.08
N GLY A 13 5.98 -15.71 -38.13
CA GLY A 13 4.78 -15.70 -37.27
C GLY A 13 5.05 -16.03 -35.80
N MET A 14 6.21 -16.62 -35.47
CA MET A 14 6.55 -17.06 -34.12
C MET A 14 7.37 -16.05 -33.29
N SER A 15 7.87 -14.96 -33.90
CA SER A 15 8.69 -13.96 -33.22
C SER A 15 7.90 -12.78 -32.63
N LEU A 16 6.58 -12.73 -32.80
CA LEU A 16 5.73 -11.64 -32.27
C LEU A 16 5.15 -11.88 -30.86
N GLN A 17 5.41 -13.02 -30.21
CA GLN A 17 4.92 -13.29 -28.85
C GLN A 17 5.96 -13.08 -27.73
N LEU A 18 7.17 -12.59 -28.03
CA LEU A 18 8.25 -12.43 -27.04
C LEU A 18 8.27 -11.10 -26.28
N ASN A 19 7.16 -10.36 -26.22
CA ASN A 19 7.03 -9.20 -25.33
C ASN A 19 5.92 -9.33 -24.26
N ALA A 20 5.25 -10.49 -24.14
CA ALA A 20 4.16 -10.67 -23.18
C ALA A 20 4.58 -11.30 -21.83
N GLN A 21 5.86 -11.59 -21.61
CA GLN A 21 6.35 -12.23 -20.39
C GLN A 21 7.56 -11.51 -19.81
N THR A 22 7.37 -10.29 -19.34
CA THR A 22 8.20 -9.78 -18.25
C THR A 22 7.29 -9.34 -17.11
N ASN A 23 7.55 -9.88 -15.92
CA ASN A 23 7.06 -9.38 -14.63
C ASN A 23 5.66 -9.80 -14.18
N THR A 24 5.41 -11.11 -14.07
CA THR A 24 4.27 -11.65 -13.29
C THR A 24 4.69 -12.82 -12.38
N VAL A 25 5.70 -12.58 -11.54
CA VAL A 25 5.90 -13.42 -10.35
C VAL A 25 4.95 -12.90 -9.26
N GLY A 26 3.86 -13.63 -8.98
CA GLY A 26 3.01 -13.41 -7.79
C GLY A 26 1.67 -12.67 -7.95
N LYS A 27 1.26 -12.24 -9.13
CA LYS A 27 0.00 -11.47 -9.31
C LYS A 27 -1.24 -12.36 -9.43
N ARG A 28 -2.30 -12.04 -8.67
CA ARG A 28 -3.68 -12.53 -8.94
C ARG A 28 -4.08 -12.07 -10.35
N PRO A 29 -4.71 -12.91 -11.19
CA PRO A 29 -5.14 -12.49 -12.51
C PRO A 29 -6.13 -11.30 -12.39
N GLY A 30 -5.78 -10.15 -12.98
CA GLY A 30 -6.64 -8.96 -13.06
C GLY A 30 -6.43 -7.85 -12.02
N SER A 31 -5.50 -7.95 -11.06
CA SER A 31 -5.31 -6.88 -10.07
C SER A 31 -4.39 -5.76 -10.59
N VAL A 32 -4.95 -4.59 -10.90
CA VAL A 32 -4.18 -3.36 -11.17
C VAL A 32 -3.50 -2.89 -9.89
N LEU A 33 -2.20 -2.60 -9.96
CA LEU A 33 -1.41 -2.08 -8.83
C LEU A 33 -1.96 -0.72 -8.38
N PRO A 34 -2.00 -0.40 -7.08
CA PRO A 34 -2.57 0.85 -6.60
C PRO A 34 -2.04 2.12 -7.27
N GLU A 35 -0.74 2.17 -7.57
CA GLU A 35 -0.10 3.31 -8.21
C GLU A 35 -0.48 3.51 -9.68
N ASP A 36 -0.97 2.46 -10.33
CA ASP A 36 -1.37 2.42 -11.75
C ASP A 36 -2.87 2.64 -11.94
N ARG A 37 -3.64 2.77 -10.84
CA ARG A 37 -5.07 3.08 -10.91
C ARG A 37 -5.27 4.57 -11.15
N ASP A 38 -6.25 4.89 -12.00
CA ASP A 38 -6.79 6.25 -12.04
C ASP A 38 -7.51 6.52 -10.73
N VAL A 39 -7.13 7.61 -10.07
CA VAL A 39 -7.73 8.02 -8.81
C VAL A 39 -8.96 8.85 -9.15
N ASP A 40 -10.13 8.23 -9.00
CA ASP A 40 -11.39 8.95 -8.99
C ASP A 40 -11.51 9.73 -7.68
N MET A 41 -11.88 11.00 -7.76
CA MET A 41 -12.05 11.86 -6.59
C MET A 41 -13.44 11.73 -5.96
N ASP A 42 -14.42 11.27 -6.73
CA ASP A 42 -15.83 11.15 -6.33
C ASP A 42 -16.18 9.74 -5.83
N ASP A 43 -15.38 8.71 -6.17
CA ASP A 43 -15.55 7.33 -5.72
C ASP A 43 -14.64 6.97 -4.52
N PRO A 44 -15.14 6.28 -3.48
CA PRO A 44 -14.33 5.90 -2.33
C PRO A 44 -13.20 4.94 -2.70
N THR A 45 -11.99 5.22 -2.20
CA THR A 45 -10.83 4.32 -2.42
C THR A 45 -11.00 2.97 -1.71
N PHE A 46 -11.66 2.96 -0.56
CA PHE A 46 -11.99 1.75 0.19
C PHE A 46 -13.49 1.63 0.28
N VAL A 47 -14.05 0.57 -0.32
CA VAL A 47 -15.47 0.28 -0.21
C VAL A 47 -15.79 -0.05 1.24
N PRO A 48 -16.73 0.66 1.88
CA PRO A 48 -17.08 0.39 3.25
C PRO A 48 -17.65 -1.02 3.36
N MET A 49 -16.99 -1.85 4.17
CA MET A 49 -17.45 -3.21 4.41
C MET A 49 -18.48 -3.19 5.54
N VAL A 50 -19.61 -3.85 5.29
CA VAL A 50 -20.65 -4.04 6.29
C VAL A 50 -20.47 -5.43 6.89
N ARG A 51 -20.34 -5.50 8.21
CA ARG A 51 -20.30 -6.78 8.92
C ARG A 51 -21.70 -7.10 9.41
N VAL A 52 -22.28 -8.17 8.89
CA VAL A 52 -23.56 -8.69 9.35
C VAL A 52 -23.29 -9.81 10.33
N GLY A 53 -23.74 -9.63 11.57
CA GLY A 53 -23.59 -10.58 12.65
C GLY A 53 -24.93 -10.95 13.28
N LYS A 54 -24.90 -11.90 14.21
CA LYS A 54 -26.04 -12.24 15.06
C LYS A 54 -25.56 -12.45 16.49
N VAL A 55 -26.37 -12.01 17.44
CA VAL A 55 -26.17 -12.26 18.87
C VAL A 55 -27.36 -13.05 19.40
N LEU A 56 -27.10 -14.00 20.30
CA LEU A 56 -28.16 -14.73 20.99
C LEU A 56 -28.62 -13.88 22.18
N GLN A 57 -29.88 -13.45 22.17
CA GLN A 57 -30.53 -12.78 23.30
C GLN A 57 -31.64 -13.68 23.85
N GLY A 58 -31.34 -14.37 24.95
CA GLY A 58 -32.25 -15.37 25.53
C GLY A 58 -32.38 -16.60 24.63
N ARG A 59 -33.57 -16.82 24.07
CA ARG A 59 -33.86 -17.91 23.10
C ARG A 59 -33.96 -17.44 21.66
N ASP A 60 -33.80 -16.14 21.41
CA ASP A 60 -33.93 -15.55 20.07
C ASP A 60 -32.56 -15.06 19.56
N SER A 61 -32.38 -15.07 18.25
CA SER A 61 -31.18 -14.55 17.59
C SER A 61 -31.47 -13.20 16.97
N ILE A 62 -30.82 -12.15 17.46
CA ILE A 62 -30.97 -10.79 16.94
C ILE A 62 -29.84 -10.53 15.96
N GLN A 63 -30.21 -10.18 14.74
CA GLN A 63 -29.25 -9.73 13.73
C GLN A 63 -28.79 -8.31 14.06
N TYR A 64 -27.49 -8.07 13.91
CA TYR A 64 -26.95 -6.72 13.95
C TYR A 64 -26.04 -6.48 12.76
N VAL A 65 -25.89 -5.20 12.46
CA VAL A 65 -25.05 -4.72 11.36
C VAL A 65 -24.03 -3.77 11.96
N GLU A 66 -22.76 -4.09 11.81
CA GLU A 66 -21.64 -3.23 12.18
C GLU A 66 -21.16 -2.51 10.92
N LEU A 67 -21.23 -1.19 10.97
CA LEU A 67 -20.79 -0.27 9.92
C LEU A 67 -19.37 0.21 10.22
N ASN A 68 -18.71 0.75 9.19
CA ASN A 68 -17.45 1.46 9.38
C ASN A 68 -17.64 2.70 10.27
N ASN A 69 -16.58 3.08 10.99
CA ASN A 69 -16.53 4.36 11.69
C ASN A 69 -16.74 5.51 10.71
N ILE A 70 -17.64 6.44 11.05
CA ILE A 70 -17.89 7.65 10.27
C ILE A 70 -17.26 8.83 11.01
N TYR A 71 -16.39 9.57 10.32
CA TYR A 71 -15.73 10.74 10.89
C TYR A 71 -16.47 12.01 10.49
N VAL A 72 -16.91 12.78 11.48
CA VAL A 72 -17.61 14.06 11.26
C VAL A 72 -16.65 15.20 11.55
N TYR A 73 -16.27 15.93 10.50
CA TYR A 73 -15.43 17.13 10.59
C TYR A 73 -16.20 18.36 10.09
N PRO A 74 -15.85 19.56 10.58
CA PRO A 74 -16.35 20.79 9.97
C PRO A 74 -15.92 20.87 8.51
N GLN A 75 -16.80 21.39 7.65
CA GLN A 75 -16.47 21.60 6.25
C GLN A 75 -15.23 22.51 6.13
N PRO A 76 -14.24 22.16 5.29
CA PRO A 76 -13.05 22.98 5.14
C PRO A 76 -13.41 24.30 4.47
N VAL A 77 -13.13 25.40 5.17
CA VAL A 77 -13.23 26.75 4.61
C VAL A 77 -11.87 27.10 4.00
N PHE A 78 -11.88 27.51 2.73
CA PHE A 78 -10.67 27.91 2.01
C PHE A 78 -10.71 29.41 1.75
N GLU A 79 -9.63 30.10 2.06
CA GLU A 79 -9.51 31.55 1.82
C GLU A 79 -9.36 31.86 0.32
N ASN A 80 -8.76 30.93 -0.43
CA ASN A 80 -8.52 31.10 -1.87
C ASN A 80 -8.54 29.78 -2.65
N ALA A 81 -8.54 29.90 -3.98
CA ALA A 81 -8.50 28.75 -4.89
C ALA A 81 -7.25 27.89 -4.72
N GLN A 82 -6.11 28.49 -4.36
CA GLN A 82 -4.85 27.77 -4.17
C GLN A 82 -4.90 26.80 -2.97
N GLN A 83 -5.51 27.23 -1.85
CA GLN A 83 -5.71 26.38 -0.68
C GLN A 83 -6.65 25.21 -0.99
N ARG A 84 -7.73 25.46 -1.75
CA ARG A 84 -8.63 24.40 -2.21
C ARG A 84 -7.89 23.39 -3.10
N MET A 85 -7.08 23.86 -4.04
CA MET A 85 -6.28 22.99 -4.91
C MET A 85 -5.24 22.18 -4.11
N ALA A 86 -4.63 22.78 -3.09
CA ALA A 86 -3.70 22.08 -2.20
C ALA A 86 -4.40 20.96 -1.41
N TYR A 87 -5.60 21.22 -0.90
CA TYR A 87 -6.42 20.20 -0.25
C TYR A 87 -6.81 19.07 -1.20
N ASN A 88 -7.31 19.38 -2.40
CA ASN A 88 -7.68 18.36 -3.39
C ASN A 88 -6.46 17.51 -3.80
N ARG A 89 -5.28 18.13 -3.93
CA ARG A 89 -4.03 17.41 -4.19
C ARG A 89 -3.64 16.50 -3.02
N LEU A 90 -3.85 16.93 -1.78
CA LEU A 90 -3.65 16.09 -0.60
C LEU A 90 -4.57 14.87 -0.64
N VAL A 91 -5.87 15.07 -0.88
CA VAL A 91 -6.86 13.98 -1.01
C VAL A 91 -6.44 13.00 -2.11
N TYR A 92 -6.14 13.51 -3.32
CA TYR A 92 -5.64 12.68 -4.42
C TYR A 92 -4.41 11.86 -4.03
N ASN A 93 -3.42 12.51 -3.41
CA ASN A 93 -2.20 11.83 -3.00
C ASN A 93 -2.46 10.76 -1.93
N VAL A 94 -3.34 11.03 -0.95
CA VAL A 94 -3.74 10.05 0.07
C VAL A 94 -4.43 8.86 -0.58
N LYS A 95 -5.45 9.08 -1.43
CA LYS A 95 -6.14 8.01 -2.17
C LYS A 95 -5.16 7.13 -2.96
N LYS A 96 -4.12 7.73 -3.55
CA LYS A 96 -3.08 7.01 -4.31
C LYS A 96 -2.13 6.21 -3.42
N VAL A 97 -1.61 6.80 -2.34
CA VAL A 97 -0.50 6.20 -1.57
C VAL A 97 -0.94 5.36 -0.37
N LEU A 98 -2.13 5.63 0.19
CA LEU A 98 -2.63 4.91 1.37
C LEU A 98 -2.81 3.40 1.14
N PRO A 99 -3.31 2.92 -0.02
CA PRO A 99 -3.37 1.48 -0.28
C PRO A 99 -2.00 0.80 -0.23
N ILE A 100 -0.96 1.48 -0.74
CA ILE A 100 0.43 0.98 -0.71
C ILE A 100 0.93 0.92 0.74
N ALA A 101 0.64 1.93 1.56
CA ALA A 101 1.02 1.92 2.97
C ALA A 101 0.38 0.75 3.74
N LYS A 102 -0.90 0.46 3.46
CA LYS A 102 -1.61 -0.69 4.04
C LYS A 102 -1.06 -2.03 3.58
N GLU A 103 -0.66 -2.13 2.31
CA GLU A 103 0.01 -3.32 1.75
C GLU A 103 1.31 -3.61 2.50
N VAL A 104 2.14 -2.59 2.70
CA VAL A 104 3.40 -2.70 3.46
C VAL A 104 3.15 -3.12 4.90
N ASN A 105 2.15 -2.54 5.57
CA ASN A 105 1.78 -2.93 6.93
C ASN A 105 1.36 -4.41 7.01
N ARG A 106 0.58 -4.89 6.02
CA ARG A 106 0.19 -6.30 5.94
C ARG A 106 1.41 -7.21 5.79
N ILE A 107 2.35 -6.89 4.89
CA ILE A 107 3.59 -7.65 4.72
C ILE A 107 4.37 -7.73 6.04
N ILE A 108 4.43 -6.63 6.79
CA ILE A 108 5.11 -6.58 8.08
C ILE A 108 4.43 -7.50 9.11
N ILE A 109 3.09 -7.50 9.17
CA ILE A 109 2.31 -8.37 10.08
C ILE A 109 2.47 -9.84 9.66
N GLU A 110 2.36 -10.16 8.38
CA GLU A 110 2.53 -11.53 7.87
C GLU A 110 3.94 -12.05 8.13
N THR A 111 4.96 -11.22 7.89
CA THR A 111 6.36 -11.54 8.19
C THR A 111 6.55 -11.77 9.68
N TYR A 112 5.89 -10.96 10.52
CA TYR A 112 5.91 -11.12 11.96
C TYR A 112 5.34 -12.48 12.39
N ASP A 113 4.12 -12.80 11.96
CA ASP A 113 3.43 -14.04 12.31
C ASP A 113 4.25 -15.26 11.84
N TYR A 114 4.79 -15.19 10.61
CA TYR A 114 5.60 -16.28 10.06
C TYR A 114 6.89 -16.50 10.85
N ILE A 115 7.61 -15.43 11.22
CA ILE A 115 8.86 -15.53 11.99
C ILE A 115 8.64 -16.18 13.36
N GLN A 116 7.45 -16.04 13.95
CA GLN A 116 7.13 -16.73 15.20
C GLN A 116 7.06 -18.24 15.07
N THR A 117 6.66 -18.75 13.90
CA THR A 117 6.57 -20.19 13.63
C THR A 117 7.95 -20.85 13.42
N LEU A 118 8.99 -20.05 13.16
CA LEU A 118 10.32 -20.57 12.85
C LEU A 118 11.09 -21.00 14.12
N PRO A 119 11.73 -22.19 14.09
CA PRO A 119 12.28 -22.81 15.31
C PRO A 119 13.58 -22.18 15.79
N ASN A 120 14.37 -21.58 14.90
CA ASN A 120 15.75 -21.16 15.19
C ASN A 120 16.10 -19.80 14.55
N LYS A 121 17.05 -19.10 15.19
CA LYS A 121 17.48 -17.74 14.78
C LYS A 121 17.97 -17.69 13.33
N ARG A 122 18.74 -18.70 12.90
CA ARG A 122 19.27 -18.78 11.53
C ARG A 122 18.16 -18.83 10.47
N ALA A 123 17.06 -19.54 10.71
CA ALA A 123 15.93 -19.56 9.80
C ALA A 123 15.20 -18.20 9.77
N LYS A 124 15.05 -17.56 10.94
CA LYS A 124 14.48 -16.21 11.05
C LYS A 124 15.29 -15.19 10.26
N ASP A 125 16.61 -15.16 10.44
CA ASP A 125 17.52 -14.25 9.75
C ASP A 125 17.52 -14.49 8.23
N ALA A 126 17.50 -15.77 7.79
CA ALA A 126 17.41 -16.12 6.38
C ALA A 126 16.09 -15.64 5.75
N HIS A 127 14.97 -15.81 6.45
CA HIS A 127 13.66 -15.35 5.98
C HIS A 127 13.58 -13.82 5.94
N LEU A 128 14.06 -13.13 6.98
CA LEU A 128 14.13 -11.65 7.00
C LEU A 128 14.92 -11.10 5.82
N LYS A 129 16.08 -11.69 5.51
CA LYS A 129 16.90 -11.30 4.37
C LYS A 129 16.22 -11.55 3.02
N TYR A 130 15.47 -12.64 2.92
CA TYR A 130 14.65 -12.93 1.74
C TYR A 130 13.56 -11.86 1.55
N VAL A 131 12.78 -11.58 2.60
CA VAL A 131 11.72 -10.57 2.58
C VAL A 131 12.27 -9.19 2.24
N GLU A 132 13.41 -8.80 2.85
CA GLU A 132 14.08 -7.54 2.55
C GLU A 132 14.44 -7.40 1.06
N LYS A 133 15.02 -8.46 0.48
CA LYS A 133 15.36 -8.51 -0.95
C LYS A 133 14.10 -8.41 -1.82
N SER A 134 13.07 -9.19 -1.52
CA SER A 134 11.81 -9.19 -2.25
C SER A 134 11.14 -7.82 -2.23
N ILE A 135 11.06 -7.17 -1.06
CA ILE A 135 10.52 -5.82 -0.92
C ILE A 135 11.31 -4.84 -1.79
N LYS A 136 12.65 -4.89 -1.75
CA LYS A 136 13.47 -3.99 -2.56
C LYS A 136 13.22 -4.18 -4.05
N GLU A 137 13.19 -5.42 -4.54
CA GLU A 137 12.98 -5.73 -5.96
C GLU A 137 11.60 -5.31 -6.43
N GLU A 138 10.56 -5.57 -5.64
CA GLU A 138 9.17 -5.28 -6.00
C GLU A 138 8.84 -3.79 -5.86
N TYR A 139 9.22 -3.14 -4.75
CA TYR A 139 8.78 -1.79 -4.45
C TYR A 139 9.65 -0.72 -5.08
N THR A 140 10.94 -0.98 -5.39
CA THR A 140 11.79 0.02 -6.07
C THR A 140 11.18 0.54 -7.38
N PRO A 141 10.72 -0.30 -8.34
CA PRO A 141 10.10 0.20 -9.56
C PRO A 141 8.74 0.88 -9.30
N ARG A 142 7.97 0.43 -8.30
CA ARG A 142 6.70 1.06 -7.90
C ARG A 142 6.92 2.46 -7.34
N MET A 143 7.95 2.63 -6.51
CA MET A 143 8.33 3.92 -5.93
C MET A 143 8.78 4.93 -6.99
N LYS A 144 9.46 4.49 -8.05
CA LYS A 144 9.85 5.36 -9.16
C LYS A 144 8.66 5.99 -9.90
N LYS A 145 7.46 5.39 -9.82
CA LYS A 145 6.22 5.94 -10.43
C LYS A 145 5.60 7.06 -9.59
N LEU A 146 6.02 7.23 -8.34
CA LEU A 146 5.48 8.24 -7.45
C LEU A 146 6.28 9.54 -7.56
N THR A 147 5.59 10.66 -7.42
CA THR A 147 6.24 11.97 -7.29
C THR A 147 6.94 12.10 -5.94
N TYR A 148 7.88 13.04 -5.81
CA TYR A 148 8.58 13.30 -4.55
C TYR A 148 7.64 13.59 -3.37
N GLN A 149 6.55 14.35 -3.61
CA GLN A 149 5.55 14.65 -2.59
C GLN A 149 4.77 13.41 -2.16
N GLN A 150 4.42 12.54 -3.12
CA GLN A 150 3.77 11.25 -2.84
C GLN A 150 4.67 10.30 -2.09
N GLY A 151 5.96 10.20 -2.46
CA GLY A 151 6.95 9.41 -1.74
C GLY A 151 7.10 9.86 -0.28
N LYS A 152 7.18 11.18 -0.05
CA LYS A 152 7.22 11.75 1.32
C LYS A 152 5.98 11.42 2.13
N LEU A 153 4.80 11.51 1.51
CA LEU A 153 3.54 11.14 2.16
C LEU A 153 3.48 9.63 2.45
N LEU A 154 3.92 8.79 1.52
CA LEU A 154 3.93 7.34 1.69
C LEU A 154 4.78 6.89 2.89
N ILE A 155 6.00 7.44 3.06
CA ILE A 155 6.84 7.12 4.25
C ILE A 155 6.09 7.45 5.55
N LYS A 156 5.44 8.62 5.59
CA LYS A 156 4.65 9.05 6.74
C LYS A 156 3.49 8.10 7.02
N LEU A 157 2.76 7.69 5.99
CA LEU A 157 1.64 6.75 6.14
C LEU A 157 2.13 5.36 6.55
N VAL A 158 3.24 4.85 6.01
CA VAL A 158 3.82 3.59 6.47
C VAL A 158 4.20 3.69 7.95
N TYR A 159 4.79 4.82 8.38
CA TYR A 159 5.08 5.06 9.79
C TYR A 159 3.79 5.10 10.64
N ARG A 160 2.70 5.71 10.15
CA ARG A 160 1.38 5.70 10.81
C ARG A 160 0.85 4.27 10.97
N GLU A 161 0.79 3.50 9.88
CA GLU A 161 0.23 2.14 9.89
C GLU A 161 1.07 1.19 10.76
N CYS A 162 2.41 1.32 10.72
CA CYS A 162 3.32 0.41 11.42
C CYS A 162 3.67 0.86 12.85
N GLY A 163 3.57 2.16 13.14
CA GLY A 163 4.08 2.79 14.36
C GLY A 163 3.30 2.44 15.62
N ASN A 164 2.01 2.10 15.48
CA ASN A 164 1.15 1.66 16.58
C ASN A 164 1.11 0.13 16.75
N SER A 165 1.77 -0.64 15.88
CA SER A 165 1.78 -2.11 16.01
C SER A 165 2.43 -2.51 17.34
N ALA A 166 1.76 -3.40 18.09
CA ALA A 166 1.97 -3.79 19.49
C ALA A 166 3.30 -4.53 19.79
N TYR A 167 4.40 -4.12 19.15
CA TYR A 167 5.61 -4.93 19.00
C TYR A 167 6.88 -4.17 19.38
N GLY A 168 6.86 -3.40 20.47
CA GLY A 168 8.06 -2.73 21.00
C GLY A 168 9.24 -3.70 21.19
N THR A 169 8.97 -4.97 21.48
CA THR A 169 9.98 -6.01 21.69
C THR A 169 10.44 -6.71 20.38
N LEU A 170 9.60 -6.78 19.34
CA LEU A 170 9.96 -7.38 18.03
C LEU A 170 10.32 -6.36 16.94
N GLN A 171 10.27 -5.07 17.27
CA GLN A 171 10.77 -3.96 16.45
C GLN A 171 12.23 -4.19 16.01
N ALA A 172 13.04 -4.82 16.87
CA ALA A 172 14.42 -5.19 16.57
C ALA A 172 14.52 -6.34 15.54
N VAL A 173 13.64 -7.34 15.64
CA VAL A 173 13.64 -8.52 14.75
C VAL A 173 13.24 -8.14 13.33
N LEU A 174 12.27 -7.22 13.18
CA LEU A 174 11.87 -6.68 11.88
C LEU A 174 12.72 -5.48 11.44
N GLY A 175 13.75 -5.12 12.23
CA GLY A 175 14.67 -4.02 11.95
C GLY A 175 15.27 -4.09 10.55
N PRO A 176 15.83 -5.24 10.10
CA PRO A 176 16.40 -5.39 8.76
C PRO A 176 15.38 -5.16 7.64
N VAL A 177 14.16 -5.70 7.76
CA VAL A 177 13.09 -5.54 6.77
C VAL A 177 12.67 -4.08 6.63
N ARG A 178 12.49 -3.38 7.76
CA ARG A 178 12.19 -1.93 7.76
C ARG A 178 13.36 -1.13 7.21
N ALA A 179 14.60 -1.48 7.58
CA ALA A 179 15.78 -0.80 7.08
C ALA A 179 15.91 -0.93 5.55
N GLY A 180 15.65 -2.11 4.98
CA GLY A 180 15.68 -2.32 3.54
C GLY A 180 14.61 -1.52 2.79
N PHE A 181 13.39 -1.41 3.35
CA PHE A 181 12.37 -0.52 2.79
C PHE A 181 12.82 0.96 2.86
N TRP A 182 13.36 1.40 4.00
CA TRP A 182 13.85 2.77 4.18
C TRP A 182 15.02 3.07 3.24
N GLN A 183 15.88 2.08 2.98
CA GLN A 183 16.99 2.19 2.03
C GLN A 183 16.50 2.27 0.58
N ALA A 184 15.50 1.46 0.20
CA ALA A 184 14.87 1.55 -1.12
C ALA A 184 14.24 2.95 -1.34
N PHE A 185 13.64 3.52 -0.30
CA PHE A 185 13.11 4.88 -0.31
C PHE A 185 14.19 5.96 -0.37
N ALA A 186 15.22 5.85 0.47
CA ALA A 186 16.33 6.81 0.46
C ALA A 186 17.04 6.83 -0.88
N TRP A 187 17.14 5.68 -1.57
CA TRP A 187 17.71 5.62 -2.91
C TRP A 187 16.81 6.26 -3.98
N THR A 188 15.50 6.14 -3.87
CA THR A 188 14.54 6.68 -4.84
C THR A 188 14.21 8.16 -4.64
N PHE A 189 14.20 8.65 -3.39
CA PHE A 189 13.77 10.00 -3.04
C PHE A 189 14.81 10.82 -2.27
N GLY A 190 15.98 10.27 -1.94
CA GLY A 190 17.04 10.96 -1.20
C GLY A 190 16.87 10.97 0.32
N ALA A 191 17.90 11.46 1.02
CA ALA A 191 18.04 11.32 2.47
C ALA A 191 17.12 12.21 3.34
N SER A 192 16.46 13.22 2.76
CA SER A 192 15.73 14.25 3.55
C SER A 192 14.29 13.88 3.93
N LEU A 193 13.85 12.66 3.63
CA LEU A 193 12.43 12.30 3.61
C LEU A 193 11.86 11.72 4.91
N ALA A 194 12.71 11.30 5.86
CA ALA A 194 12.29 10.60 7.07
C ALA A 194 11.88 11.55 8.20
N LYS A 195 10.69 12.16 8.10
CA LYS A 195 10.05 12.83 9.24
C LYS A 195 8.98 11.92 9.85
N LYS A 196 8.95 11.83 11.18
CA LYS A 196 7.89 11.11 11.91
C LYS A 196 6.51 11.68 11.57
N TYR A 197 5.50 10.83 11.65
CA TYR A 197 4.10 11.22 11.48
C TYR A 197 3.55 11.79 12.79
N ASP A 198 2.91 12.96 12.72
CA ASP A 198 2.32 13.63 13.87
C ASP A 198 0.83 13.93 13.62
N PRO A 199 -0.07 13.01 14.00
CA PRO A 199 -1.50 13.11 13.69
C PRO A 199 -2.20 14.25 14.44
N ASN A 200 -1.64 14.74 15.54
CA ASN A 200 -2.26 15.79 16.37
C ASN A 200 -1.68 17.18 16.10
N GLY A 201 -0.46 17.28 15.57
CA GLY A 201 0.18 18.54 15.19
C GLY A 201 0.21 18.73 13.68
N VAL A 202 1.40 18.62 13.09
CA VAL A 202 1.66 19.08 11.72
C VAL A 202 0.95 18.26 10.63
N ASP A 203 0.63 16.99 10.91
CA ASP A 203 -0.05 16.10 9.95
C ASP A 203 -1.54 15.95 10.25
N ARG A 204 -2.13 16.78 11.12
CA ARG A 204 -3.55 16.68 11.50
C ARG A 204 -4.54 16.75 10.32
N LEU A 205 -4.25 17.59 9.33
CA LEU A 205 -5.08 17.67 8.11
C LEU A 205 -4.94 16.40 7.27
N THR A 206 -3.72 15.88 7.16
CA THR A 206 -3.44 14.60 6.50
C THR A 206 -4.18 13.47 7.20
N GLU A 207 -4.13 13.40 8.53
CA GLU A 207 -4.81 12.37 9.32
C GLU A 207 -6.32 12.41 9.12
N ARG A 208 -6.92 13.61 9.15
CA ARG A 208 -8.34 13.79 8.80
C ARG A 208 -8.67 13.17 7.45
N VAL A 209 -7.90 13.48 6.41
CA VAL A 209 -8.13 12.97 5.07
C VAL A 209 -7.95 11.45 5.02
N VAL A 210 -6.91 10.93 5.66
CA VAL A 210 -6.66 9.48 5.76
C VAL A 210 -7.85 8.77 6.39
N LEU A 211 -8.34 9.23 7.54
CA LEU A 211 -9.48 8.63 8.24
C LEU A 211 -10.75 8.61 7.39
N MET A 212 -11.04 9.70 6.67
CA MET A 212 -12.20 9.78 5.77
C MET A 212 -12.06 8.85 4.56
N VAL A 213 -10.87 8.76 3.97
CA VAL A 213 -10.60 7.83 2.87
C VAL A 213 -10.73 6.38 3.36
N GLU A 214 -10.20 6.05 4.54
CA GLU A 214 -10.34 4.71 5.16
C GLU A 214 -11.80 4.34 5.45
N ALA A 215 -12.60 5.32 5.87
CA ALA A 215 -14.02 5.13 6.13
C ALA A 215 -14.86 5.00 4.85
N GLY A 216 -14.30 5.31 3.67
CA GLY A 216 -15.03 5.37 2.41
C GLY A 216 -15.90 6.62 2.26
N GLN A 217 -15.58 7.69 2.99
CA GLN A 217 -16.25 8.99 2.88
C GLN A 217 -15.67 9.86 1.76
N LEU A 218 -14.43 9.55 1.35
CA LEU A 218 -13.71 10.20 0.25
C LEU A 218 -13.26 9.18 -0.76
#